data_AF-A0A538GYJ4-F1
#
_entry.id   AF-A0A538GYJ4-F1
#
_cell.length_a   1.000
_cell.length_b   1.000
_cell.length_c   1.000
_cell.angle_alpha   90.00
_cell.angle_beta   90.00
_cell.angle_gamma   90.00
#
_symmetry.space_group_name_H-M   'P 1'
#
loop_
_entity.id
_entity.type
_entity.pdbx_description
1 polymer ?
#
loop_
_entity_poly.entity_id
_entity_poly.type
_entity_poly.pdbx_seq_one_letter_code
_entity_poly.pdbx_strand_id
1 'polypeptide(L)'
;MATRTTKPKKTTATPWGPAHTIEQLTLPQRAGEKRFASLVQLLETEKGEQYVRFAYTTGGTVRRGPVTLRLRDLERLRTALAEHPQLAEAFGYGGGG
;
A
#
# COMPACT_ATOMS: atom_id res chain seq x y z
N MET A 1 3.13 21.66 -15.18
CA MET A 1 3.81 20.51 -15.84
C MET A 1 4.98 20.09 -14.97
N ALA A 2 4.77 19.20 -13.99
CA ALA A 2 5.85 18.71 -13.13
C ALA A 2 6.44 17.44 -13.76
N THR A 3 7.74 17.50 -14.06
CA THR A 3 8.54 16.40 -14.60
C THR A 3 8.51 15.22 -13.62
N ARG A 4 7.86 14.13 -14.03
CA ARG A 4 7.79 12.89 -13.25
C ARG A 4 9.05 12.08 -13.56
N THR A 5 10.08 12.23 -12.71
CA THR A 5 11.31 11.44 -12.78
C THR A 5 10.97 9.94 -12.72
N THR A 6 11.16 9.23 -13.82
CA THR A 6 10.92 7.78 -13.91
C THR A 6 12.02 7.02 -13.19
N LYS A 7 11.78 6.72 -11.91
CA LYS A 7 12.58 5.77 -11.14
C LYS A 7 12.46 4.37 -11.78
N PRO A 8 13.54 3.57 -11.86
CA PRO A 8 13.48 2.24 -12.47
C PRO A 8 12.39 1.37 -11.83
N LYS A 9 11.57 0.71 -12.68
CA LYS A 9 10.46 -0.17 -12.27
C LYS A 9 11.01 -1.33 -11.43
N LYS A 10 10.84 -1.26 -10.11
CA LYS A 10 11.22 -2.34 -9.21
C LYS A 10 10.22 -3.49 -9.36
N THR A 11 10.68 -4.62 -9.88
CA THR A 11 9.88 -5.85 -9.94
C THR A 11 9.72 -6.44 -8.54
N THR A 12 8.49 -6.81 -8.21
CA THR A 12 8.04 -7.33 -6.92
C THR A 12 7.30 -8.64 -7.16
N ALA A 13 7.74 -9.71 -6.48
CA ALA A 13 7.00 -10.97 -6.47
C ALA A 13 5.68 -10.81 -5.69
N THR A 14 4.58 -11.26 -6.29
CA THR A 14 3.26 -11.36 -5.65
C THR A 14 2.73 -12.79 -5.77
N PRO A 15 1.71 -13.19 -5.00
CA PRO A 15 1.05 -14.49 -5.16
C PRO A 15 0.46 -14.74 -6.56
N TRP A 16 0.29 -13.70 -7.38
CA TRP A 16 -0.32 -13.77 -8.72
C TRP A 16 0.69 -13.55 -9.85
N GLY A 17 1.98 -13.57 -9.52
CA GLY A 17 3.07 -13.37 -10.46
C GLY A 17 3.85 -12.08 -10.23
N PRO A 18 4.84 -11.80 -11.09
CA PRO A 18 5.64 -10.59 -10.99
C PRO A 18 4.79 -9.36 -11.31
N ALA A 19 4.95 -8.33 -10.49
CA ALA A 19 4.35 -7.02 -10.70
C ALA A 19 5.40 -5.92 -10.51
N HIS A 20 5.24 -4.79 -11.18
CA HIS A 20 6.12 -3.65 -11.03
C HIS A 20 5.43 -2.55 -10.24
N THR A 21 6.19 -1.81 -9.43
CA THR A 21 5.65 -0.67 -8.69
C THR A 21 5.34 0.49 -9.63
N ILE A 22 4.09 0.93 -9.65
CA ILE A 22 3.60 2.12 -10.33
C ILE A 22 3.75 3.35 -9.45
N GLU A 23 3.40 3.21 -8.17
CA GLU A 23 3.42 4.28 -7.19
C GLU A 23 3.76 3.73 -5.80
N GLN A 24 4.39 4.57 -4.96
CA GLN A 24 4.69 4.21 -3.58
C GLN A 24 4.57 5.42 -2.66
N LEU A 25 3.69 5.31 -1.67
CA LEU A 25 3.72 6.12 -0.45
C LEU A 25 4.72 5.49 0.53
N THR A 26 5.60 6.33 1.11
CA THR A 26 6.48 5.96 2.21
C THR A 26 6.14 6.82 3.41
N LEU A 27 5.73 6.20 4.51
CA LEU A 27 5.35 6.86 5.75
C LEU A 27 6.40 6.53 6.82
N PRO A 28 7.39 7.43 7.07
CA PRO A 28 8.35 7.27 8.14
C PRO A 28 7.66 7.29 9.51
N GLN A 29 8.03 6.36 10.38
CA GLN A 29 7.47 6.19 11.72
C GLN A 29 8.58 5.94 12.74
N ARG A 30 8.28 6.21 14.00
CA ARG A 30 9.20 6.02 15.14
C ARG A 30 8.48 5.42 16.34
N ALA A 31 9.19 4.58 17.08
CA ALA A 31 8.76 4.07 18.38
C ALA A 31 9.99 4.03 19.31
N GLY A 32 10.11 5.00 20.20
CA GLY A 32 11.37 5.31 20.88
C GLY A 32 12.48 5.59 19.87
N GLU A 33 13.63 4.93 20.04
CA GLU A 33 14.77 5.03 19.13
C GLU A 33 14.61 4.24 17.81
N LYS A 34 13.60 3.37 17.72
CA LYS A 34 13.39 2.54 16.52
C LYS A 34 12.79 3.39 15.40
N ARG A 35 13.45 3.37 14.25
CA ARG A 35 12.98 4.01 13.01
C ARG A 35 12.55 2.95 12.01
N PHE A 36 11.34 3.12 11.48
CA PHE A 36 10.76 2.23 10.47
C PHE A 36 9.91 3.06 9.51
N ALA A 37 9.44 2.45 8.43
CA ALA A 37 8.49 3.11 7.54
C ALA A 37 7.45 2.12 7.04
N SER A 38 6.18 2.52 7.06
CA SER A 38 5.12 1.86 6.32
C SER A 38 5.21 2.25 4.84
N LEU A 39 5.03 1.27 3.97
CA LEU A 39 4.96 1.45 2.52
C LEU A 39 3.58 1.05 2.04
N VAL A 40 2.96 1.91 1.23
CA VAL A 40 1.76 1.56 0.45
C VAL A 40 2.14 1.67 -1.01
N GLN A 41 2.05 0.56 -1.74
CA GLN A 41 2.53 0.46 -3.12
C GLN A 41 1.37 0.08 -4.04
N LEU A 42 1.17 0.85 -5.11
CA LEU A 42 0.38 0.41 -6.25
C LEU A 42 1.28 -0.41 -7.18
N LEU A 43 0.90 -1.65 -7.43
CA LEU A 43 1.62 -2.58 -8.29
C LEU A 43 0.77 -2.91 -9.51
N GLU A 44 1.43 -3.21 -10.63
CA GLU A 44 0.79 -3.64 -11.86
C GLU A 44 1.55 -4.81 -12.50
N THR A 45 0.83 -5.81 -13.02
CA THR A 45 1.45 -6.91 -13.80
C THR A 45 1.68 -6.50 -15.24
N GLU A 46 2.40 -7.32 -16.01
CA GLU A 46 2.52 -7.14 -17.46
C GLU A 46 1.17 -7.23 -18.19
N LYS A 47 0.16 -7.86 -17.57
CA LYS A 47 -1.20 -7.99 -18.10
C LYS A 47 -2.11 -6.82 -17.69
N GLY A 48 -1.59 -5.81 -16.99
CA GLY A 48 -2.35 -4.64 -16.53
C GLY A 48 -3.17 -4.88 -15.26
N GLU A 49 -3.01 -6.02 -14.58
CA GLU A 49 -3.73 -6.26 -13.31
C GLU A 49 -3.08 -5.47 -12.17
N GLN A 50 -3.91 -4.78 -11.39
CA GLN A 50 -3.44 -3.90 -10.32
C GLN A 50 -3.68 -4.46 -8.91
N TYR A 51 -2.73 -4.14 -8.02
CA TYR A 51 -2.74 -4.55 -6.62
C TYR A 51 -2.28 -3.41 -5.72
N VAL A 52 -2.80 -3.38 -4.49
CA VAL A 52 -2.24 -2.53 -3.42
C VAL A 52 -1.51 -3.40 -2.42
N ARG A 53 -0.23 -3.10 -2.21
CA ARG A 53 0.62 -3.79 -1.24
C ARG A 53 0.96 -2.89 -0.06
N PHE A 54 0.64 -3.38 1.13
CA PHE A 54 1.06 -2.83 2.40
C PHE A 54 2.29 -3.58 2.90
N ALA A 55 3.37 -2.86 3.17
CA ALA A 55 4.61 -3.42 3.69
C ALA A 55 5.17 -2.49 4.77
N TYR A 56 6.08 -3.00 5.59
CA TYR A 56 6.86 -2.15 6.49
C TYR A 56 8.35 -2.42 6.31
N THR A 57 9.15 -1.38 6.55
CA THR A 57 10.60 -1.44 6.42
C THR A 57 11.27 -1.01 7.70
N THR A 58 12.39 -1.64 8.04
CA THR A 58 13.33 -1.18 9.07
C THR A 58 14.69 -1.06 8.41
N GLY A 59 15.37 0.08 8.54
CA GLY A 59 16.65 0.31 7.85
C GLY A 59 16.53 0.17 6.33
N GLY A 60 15.42 0.61 5.73
CA GLY A 60 15.18 0.58 4.28
C GLY A 60 14.87 -0.80 3.68
N THR A 61 14.95 -1.88 4.46
CA THR A 61 14.62 -3.24 3.99
C THR A 61 13.21 -3.62 4.37
N VAL A 62 12.41 -4.08 3.39
CA VAL A 62 11.07 -4.64 3.65
C VAL A 62 11.21 -5.90 4.49
N ARG A 63 10.52 -5.92 5.64
CA ARG A 63 10.46 -7.09 6.52
C ARG A 63 9.23 -7.94 6.19
N ARG A 64 9.27 -9.21 6.62
CA ARG A 64 8.35 -10.30 6.24
C ARG A 64 6.86 -9.93 6.30
N GLY A 65 6.06 -10.61 5.47
CA GLY A 65 4.58 -10.58 5.51
C GLY A 65 3.89 -9.37 4.88
N PRO A 66 4.33 -8.82 3.72
CA PRO A 66 3.57 -7.78 3.05
C PRO A 66 2.18 -8.30 2.66
N VAL A 67 1.14 -7.55 3.01
CA VAL A 67 -0.24 -7.86 2.62
C VAL A 67 -0.50 -7.24 1.27
N THR A 68 -0.86 -8.05 0.28
CA THR A 68 -1.18 -7.60 -1.07
C THR A 68 -2.64 -7.88 -1.36
N LEU A 69 -3.40 -6.83 -1.70
CA LEU A 69 -4.82 -6.88 -2.02
C LEU A 69 -5.02 -6.64 -3.50
N ARG A 70 -5.95 -7.36 -4.13
CA ARG A 70 -6.50 -6.96 -5.43
C ARG A 70 -7.36 -5.72 -5.25
N LEU A 71 -7.59 -4.96 -6.33
CA LEU A 71 -8.49 -3.81 -6.27
C LEU A 71 -9.90 -4.18 -5.77
N ARG A 72 -10.45 -5.33 -6.19
CA ARG A 72 -11.74 -5.84 -5.70
C ARG A 72 -11.78 -6.14 -4.20
N ASP A 73 -10.63 -6.54 -3.62
CA ASP A 73 -10.56 -6.82 -2.17
C ASP A 73 -10.47 -5.50 -1.40
N LEU A 74 -9.86 -4.47 -2.00
CA LEU A 74 -9.86 -3.11 -1.47
C LEU A 74 -11.24 -2.46 -1.52
N GLU A 75 -12.03 -2.72 -2.56
CA GLU A 75 -13.45 -2.34 -2.61
C GLU A 75 -14.23 -2.95 -1.46
N ARG A 76 -14.08 -4.26 -1.24
CA ARG A 76 -14.71 -4.96 -0.10
C ARG A 76 -14.26 -4.40 1.25
N LEU A 77 -12.98 -4.07 1.39
CA LEU A 77 -12.47 -3.41 2.60
C LEU A 77 -13.18 -2.07 2.85
N ARG A 78 -13.33 -1.23 1.82
CA ARG A 78 -14.04 0.05 1.95
C ARG A 78 -15.50 -0.13 2.36
N THR A 79 -16.19 -1.11 1.77
CA THR A 79 -17.57 -1.43 2.17
C THR A 79 -17.63 -1.91 3.62
N ALA A 80 -16.77 -2.85 4.01
CA ALA A 80 -16.76 -3.40 5.37
C ALA A 80 -16.41 -2.33 6.42
N LEU A 81 -15.55 -1.37 6.12
CA LEU A 81 -15.24 -0.27 7.03
C LEU A 81 -16.49 0.50 7.44
N ALA A 82 -17.47 0.69 6.54
CA ALA A 82 -18.74 1.36 6.86
C ALA A 82 -19.57 0.63 7.93
N GLU A 83 -19.40 -0.69 8.06
CA GLU A 83 -20.07 -1.52 9.08
C GLU A 83 -19.31 -1.52 10.42
N HIS A 84 -18.15 -0.87 10.50
CA HIS A 84 -17.30 -0.80 11.68
C HIS A 84 -17.02 0.66 12.10
N PRO A 85 -17.93 1.32 12.86
CA PRO A 85 -17.90 2.77 13.09
C PRO A 85 -16.57 3.34 13.61
N GLN A 86 -15.96 2.69 14.59
CA GLN A 86 -14.68 3.15 15.16
C GLN A 86 -13.52 3.05 14.14
N LEU A 87 -13.54 2.02 13.29
CA LEU A 87 -12.56 1.89 12.22
C LEU A 87 -12.84 2.90 11.11
N ALA A 88 -14.11 3.09 10.72
CA ALA A 88 -14.49 4.12 9.76
C ALA A 88 -14.02 5.51 10.21
N GLU A 89 -14.27 5.88 11.46
CA GLU A 89 -13.81 7.14 12.05
C GLU A 89 -12.29 7.27 11.97
N ALA A 90 -11.53 6.25 12.40
CA ALA A 90 -10.08 6.26 12.37
C ALA A 90 -9.49 6.41 10.95
N PHE A 91 -10.17 5.86 9.94
CA PHE A 91 -9.79 6.01 8.53
C PHE A 91 -10.37 7.27 7.86
N GLY A 92 -11.19 8.06 8.57
CA GLY A 92 -11.87 9.24 8.02
C GLY A 92 -13.04 8.93 7.08
N TYR A 93 -13.59 7.72 7.10
CA TYR A 93 -14.77 7.31 6.32
C TYR A 93 -16.12 7.62 7.02
N GLY A 94 -16.11 8.24 8.19
CA GLY A 94 -17.29 8.46 9.05
C GLY A 94 -17.92 9.86 9.02
N GLY A 95 -17.58 10.70 8.04
CA GLY A 95 -18.13 12.06 7.94
C GLY A 95 -19.00 12.26 6.70
N GLY A 96 -20.30 12.39 6.88
CA GLY A 96 -21.08 13.20 5.94
C GLY A 96 -20.59 14.64 6.06
N GLY A 97 -19.90 15.13 5.02
CA GLY A 97 -19.30 16.46 4.93
C GLY A 97 -18.25 16.53 3.83
#